data_AF-A0A0S4PUQ3-F1
#
_entry.id   AF-A0A0S4PUQ3-F1
#
_cell.length_a   1.000
_cell.length_b   1.000
_cell.length_c   1.000
_cell.angle_alpha   90.00
_cell.angle_beta   90.00
_cell.angle_gamma   90.00
#
_symmetry.space_group_name_H-M   'P 1'
#
loop_
_entity.id
_entity.type
_entity.pdbx_description
1 polymer ?
#
loop_
_entity_poly.entity_id
_entity_poly.type
_entity_poly.pdbx_seq_one_letter_code
_entity_poly.pdbx_strand_id
1 'polypeptide(L)'
;MSGGYDELQEERRLGYVAITRAKDFLILSFAKSRFYKGKREWLKPSRFLQESGVVTSSARDSIAVGSLRAIEGSADSTQEFSRGMQVRHKLFGIGVIESVSGKGAQCKLKINFAGLVREIMASFVQVV
;
A
#
# COMPACT_ATOMS: atom_id res chain seq x y z
N MET A 1 19.78 15.03 -11.80
CA MET A 1 19.60 15.01 -10.33
C MET A 1 19.03 13.64 -9.94
N SER A 2 19.89 12.61 -9.86
CA SER A 2 19.50 11.18 -9.71
C SER A 2 19.69 10.62 -8.29
N GLY A 3 20.26 11.40 -7.36
CA GLY A 3 20.75 10.87 -6.07
C GLY A 3 19.68 10.22 -5.18
N GLY A 4 18.44 10.72 -5.22
CA GLY A 4 17.41 10.23 -4.29
C GLY A 4 16.96 8.77 -4.51
N TYR A 5 17.08 8.24 -5.74
CA TYR A 5 16.74 6.83 -5.99
C TYR A 5 17.87 5.89 -5.57
N ASP A 6 19.11 6.26 -5.89
CA ASP A 6 20.30 5.48 -5.52
C ASP A 6 20.51 5.47 -4.00
N GLU A 7 20.32 6.61 -3.32
CA GLU A 7 20.35 6.70 -1.86
C GLU A 7 19.28 5.82 -1.22
N LEU A 8 18.06 5.81 -1.78
CA LEU A 8 16.98 4.97 -1.27
C LEU A 8 17.28 3.47 -1.46
N GLN A 9 17.90 3.10 -2.58
CA GLN A 9 18.33 1.72 -2.81
C GLN A 9 19.44 1.31 -1.83
N GLU A 10 20.40 2.18 -1.56
CA GLU A 10 21.46 1.89 -0.59
C GLU A 10 20.91 1.77 0.83
N GLU A 11 20.00 2.66 1.25
CA GLU A 11 19.28 2.54 2.52
C GLU A 11 18.49 1.22 2.63
N ARG A 12 17.87 0.77 1.53
CA ARG A 12 17.21 -0.54 1.48
C ARG A 12 18.21 -1.68 1.65
N ARG A 13 19.39 -1.58 1.03
CA ARG A 13 20.47 -2.58 1.16
C ARG A 13 20.97 -2.65 2.60
N LEU A 14 21.14 -1.50 3.26
CA LEU A 14 21.48 -1.43 4.69
C LEU A 14 20.42 -2.10 5.55
N GLY A 15 19.14 -1.85 5.28
CA GLY A 15 18.02 -2.52 5.96
C GLY A 15 18.05 -4.04 5.80
N TYR A 16 18.25 -4.54 4.59
CA TYR A 16 18.36 -5.97 4.31
C TYR A 16 19.52 -6.63 5.07
N VAL A 17 20.69 -6.01 5.07
CA VAL A 17 21.86 -6.51 5.81
C VAL A 17 21.57 -6.52 7.31
N ALA A 18 20.96 -5.46 7.86
CA ALA A 18 20.63 -5.42 9.29
C ALA A 18 19.64 -6.52 9.70
N ILE A 19 18.61 -6.79 8.89
CA ILE A 19 17.61 -7.84 9.15
C ILE A 19 18.25 -9.23 9.11
N THR A 20 19.06 -9.51 8.10
CA THR A 20 19.70 -10.82 7.87
C THR A 20 20.87 -11.12 8.80
N ARG A 21 21.30 -10.15 9.63
CA ARG A 21 22.30 -10.38 10.69
C ARG A 21 21.75 -11.18 11.87
N ALA A 22 20.43 -11.13 12.11
CA ALA A 22 19.80 -11.89 13.18
C ALA A 22 19.80 -13.39 12.86
N LYS A 23 20.25 -14.22 13.81
CA LYS A 23 20.23 -15.68 13.69
C LYS A 23 18.99 -16.28 14.34
N ASP A 24 18.77 -15.97 15.62
CA ASP A 24 17.71 -16.58 16.42
C ASP A 24 16.51 -15.63 16.60
N PHE A 25 16.77 -14.39 17.00
CA PHE A 25 15.73 -13.39 17.27
C PHE A 25 16.04 -12.05 16.60
N LEU A 26 15.02 -11.48 15.96
CA LEU A 26 15.04 -10.13 15.41
C LEU A 26 14.02 -9.26 16.16
N ILE A 27 14.49 -8.23 16.84
CA ILE A 27 13.63 -7.26 17.53
C ILE A 27 13.66 -5.95 16.75
N LEU A 28 12.48 -5.52 16.29
CA LEU A 28 12.30 -4.25 15.59
C LEU A 28 11.43 -3.32 16.45
N SER A 29 11.80 -2.05 16.52
CA SER A 29 11.03 -1.04 17.25
C SER A 29 11.05 0.30 16.51
N PHE A 30 10.01 1.12 16.73
CA PHE A 30 9.96 2.48 16.24
C PHE A 30 9.31 3.39 17.29
N ALA A 31 9.69 4.67 17.28
CA ALA A 31 9.10 5.68 18.14
C ALA A 31 8.12 6.55 17.34
N LYS A 32 6.96 6.89 17.92
CA LYS A 32 5.99 7.81 17.30
C LYS A 32 6.48 9.27 17.31
N SER A 33 7.30 9.65 18.29
CA SER A 33 7.93 10.96 18.35
C SER A 33 9.32 10.90 18.97
N ARG A 34 10.18 11.85 18.60
CA ARG A 34 11.54 12.00 19.12
C ARG A 34 11.83 13.49 19.31
N PHE A 35 12.58 13.83 20.37
CA PHE A 35 13.18 15.14 20.47
C PHE A 35 14.47 15.16 19.64
N TYR A 36 14.51 16.00 18.61
CA TYR A 36 15.63 16.08 17.69
C TYR A 36 15.88 17.54 17.31
N LYS A 37 17.15 17.97 17.41
CA LYS A 37 17.57 19.35 17.12
C LYS A 37 16.69 20.42 17.79
N GLY A 38 16.44 20.26 19.09
CA GLY A 38 15.71 21.25 19.90
C GLY A 38 14.19 21.27 19.73
N LYS A 39 13.62 20.38 18.91
CA LYS A 39 12.17 20.30 18.68
C LYS A 39 11.67 18.86 18.80
N ARG A 40 10.40 18.71 19.16
CA ARG A 40 9.72 17.40 19.12
C ARG A 40 9.23 17.15 17.70
N GLU A 41 9.74 16.09 17.07
CA GLU A 41 9.31 15.64 15.76
C GLU A 41 8.45 14.39 15.88
N TRP A 42 7.36 14.35 15.11
CA TRP A 42 6.54 13.16 14.94
C TRP A 42 7.07 12.35 13.77
N LEU A 43 7.30 11.06 14.02
CA LEU A 43 7.94 10.16 13.08
C LEU A 43 6.89 9.18 12.55
N LYS A 44 6.92 8.97 11.23
CA LYS A 44 6.19 7.85 10.62
C LYS A 44 7.06 6.59 10.70
N PRO A 45 6.45 5.40 10.82
CA PRO A 45 7.19 4.14 10.72
C PRO A 45 8.00 4.09 9.41
N SER A 46 9.17 3.46 9.45
CA SER A 46 9.99 3.27 8.24
C SER A 46 9.23 2.43 7.22
N ARG A 47 9.28 2.85 5.94
CA ARG A 47 8.69 2.10 4.83
C ARG A 47 9.23 0.69 4.73
N PHE A 48 10.50 0.47 5.11
CA PHE A 48 11.14 -0.84 5.05
C PHE A 48 10.51 -1.84 6.03
N LEU A 49 9.88 -1.37 7.12
CA LEU A 49 9.12 -2.26 8.01
C LEU A 49 7.90 -2.85 7.30
N GLN A 50 7.18 -2.04 6.53
CA GLN A 50 6.04 -2.49 5.73
C GLN A 50 6.49 -3.36 4.55
N GLU A 51 7.52 -2.94 3.82
CA GLU A 51 8.08 -3.69 2.68
C GLU A 51 8.61 -5.08 3.10
N SER A 52 9.18 -5.18 4.31
CA SER A 52 9.71 -6.46 4.82
C SER A 52 8.63 -7.50 5.13
N GLY A 53 7.37 -7.08 5.31
CA GLY A 53 6.28 -7.96 5.76
C GLY A 53 6.41 -8.46 7.22
N VAL A 54 7.53 -8.19 7.90
CA VAL A 54 7.79 -8.62 9.28
C VAL A 54 6.87 -7.91 10.27
N VAL A 55 6.53 -6.65 9.97
CA VAL A 55 5.57 -5.88 10.77
C VAL A 55 4.27 -5.81 9.98
N THR A 56 3.36 -6.75 10.24
CA THR A 56 1.98 -6.60 9.80
C THR A 56 1.31 -5.57 10.71
N SER A 57 0.62 -4.60 10.13
CA SER A 57 -0.16 -3.59 10.87
C SER A 57 -1.29 -4.20 11.73
N SER A 58 -1.39 -5.53 11.81
CA SER A 58 -2.49 -6.29 12.40
C SER A 58 -2.37 -6.53 13.91
N ALA A 59 -1.34 -6.03 14.59
CA ALA A 59 -1.13 -6.35 16.00
C ALA A 59 -2.08 -5.63 17.00
N ARG A 60 -3.10 -4.87 16.53
CA ARG A 60 -4.11 -4.24 17.43
C ARG A 60 -5.57 -4.28 16.98
N ASP A 61 -5.92 -4.96 15.89
CA ASP A 61 -7.32 -5.27 15.58
C ASP A 61 -7.50 -6.78 15.49
N SER A 62 -7.59 -7.41 16.66
CA SER A 62 -8.09 -8.77 16.77
C SER A 62 -9.62 -8.77 16.66
N ILE A 63 -10.13 -9.60 15.74
CA ILE A 63 -11.53 -10.00 15.48
C ILE A 63 -12.18 -9.33 14.24
N ALA A 64 -11.79 -9.81 13.06
CA ALA A 64 -12.71 -10.11 11.97
C ALA A 64 -12.10 -11.22 11.09
N VAL A 65 -12.48 -12.45 11.42
CA VAL A 65 -12.84 -13.56 10.50
C VAL A 65 -12.07 -13.67 9.19
N GLY A 66 -11.22 -14.71 9.12
CA GLY A 66 -11.08 -15.60 7.96
C GLY A 66 -10.69 -14.99 6.62
N SER A 67 -9.48 -15.31 6.17
CA SER A 67 -9.33 -16.33 5.13
C SER A 67 -7.86 -16.49 4.78
N LEU A 68 -7.35 -17.68 5.09
CA LEU A 68 -6.28 -18.28 4.30
C LEU A 68 -6.78 -18.34 2.84
N ARG A 69 -6.15 -17.61 1.93
CA ARG A 69 -6.17 -17.97 0.51
C ARG A 69 -4.72 -17.97 0.02
N ALA A 70 -4.08 -19.12 0.14
CA ALA A 70 -4.13 -20.19 -0.85
C ALA A 70 -3.50 -19.72 -2.16
N ILE A 71 -2.30 -20.23 -2.39
CA ILE A 71 -1.75 -20.46 -3.72
C ILE A 71 -2.79 -21.32 -4.45
N GLU A 72 -3.34 -20.82 -5.57
CA GLU A 72 -3.79 -21.57 -6.75
C GLU A 72 -4.67 -20.71 -7.68
N GLY A 73 -4.45 -20.81 -8.99
CA GLY A 73 -5.53 -20.74 -9.98
C GLY A 73 -5.87 -19.38 -10.61
N SER A 74 -5.24 -19.10 -11.74
CA SER A 74 -5.90 -18.98 -13.06
C SER A 74 -7.33 -18.40 -13.16
N ALA A 75 -7.43 -17.32 -13.95
CA ALA A 75 -8.53 -17.02 -14.89
C ALA A 75 -9.98 -16.89 -14.34
N ASP A 76 -10.40 -15.66 -14.02
CA ASP A 76 -11.28 -14.87 -14.91
C ASP A 76 -11.60 -13.52 -14.24
N SER A 77 -11.16 -12.43 -14.88
CA SER A 77 -11.11 -11.09 -14.32
C SER A 77 -12.45 -10.35 -14.50
N THR A 78 -13.49 -10.78 -13.78
CA THR A 78 -14.66 -9.91 -13.56
C THR A 78 -14.45 -9.15 -12.26
N GLN A 79 -13.64 -8.09 -12.33
CA GLN A 79 -13.51 -7.14 -11.22
C GLN A 79 -14.84 -6.40 -11.07
N GLU A 80 -15.64 -6.79 -10.10
CA GLU A 80 -16.92 -6.13 -9.78
C GLU A 80 -16.65 -4.83 -9.00
N PHE A 81 -16.81 -3.69 -9.67
CA PHE A 81 -16.63 -2.38 -9.07
C PHE A 81 -17.93 -1.89 -8.39
N SER A 82 -17.81 -1.40 -7.15
CA SER A 82 -18.92 -0.81 -6.40
C SER A 82 -18.65 0.65 -6.04
N ARG A 83 -19.70 1.48 -5.98
CA ARG A 83 -19.60 2.87 -5.53
C ARG A 83 -19.05 2.92 -4.11
N GLY A 84 -18.05 3.77 -3.87
CA GLY A 84 -17.35 3.89 -2.59
C GLY A 84 -16.11 3.00 -2.47
N MET A 85 -15.84 2.11 -3.43
CA MET A 85 -14.64 1.27 -3.42
C MET A 85 -13.38 2.11 -3.67
N GLN A 86 -12.30 1.76 -2.94
CA GLN A 86 -11.00 2.35 -3.15
C GLN A 86 -10.28 1.62 -4.29
N VAL A 87 -9.75 2.40 -5.23
CA VAL A 87 -9.08 1.88 -6.41
C VAL A 87 -7.78 2.60 -6.67
N ARG A 88 -6.84 1.92 -7.31
CA ARG A 88 -5.52 2.44 -7.69
C ARG A 88 -5.41 2.53 -9.20
N HIS A 89 -5.07 3.72 -9.68
CA HIS A 89 -4.69 3.97 -11.06
C HIS A 89 -3.19 4.26 -11.16
N LYS A 90 -2.52 3.78 -12.21
CA LYS A 90 -1.07 3.93 -12.39
C LYS A 90 -0.59 5.39 -12.39
N LEU A 91 -1.39 6.31 -12.94
CA LEU A 91 -1.02 7.73 -13.06
C LEU A 91 -1.56 8.62 -11.94
N PHE A 92 -2.73 8.30 -11.39
CA PHE A 92 -3.45 9.19 -10.47
C PHE A 92 -3.38 8.72 -9.02
N GLY A 93 -2.78 7.55 -8.77
CA GLY A 93 -2.66 6.98 -7.44
C GLY A 93 -3.99 6.41 -6.97
N ILE A 94 -4.28 6.62 -5.69
CA ILE A 94 -5.44 6.04 -5.01
C ILE A 94 -6.63 7.00 -5.12
N GLY A 95 -7.79 6.48 -5.52
CA GLY A 95 -9.03 7.23 -5.61
C GLY A 95 -10.22 6.41 -5.14
N VAL A 96 -11.34 7.08 -4.91
CA VAL A 96 -12.60 6.46 -4.50
C VAL A 96 -13.60 6.52 -5.65
N ILE A 97 -14.25 5.40 -5.96
CA ILE A 97 -15.28 5.35 -7.00
C ILE A 97 -16.50 6.15 -6.54
N GLU A 98 -16.81 7.23 -7.24
CA GLU A 98 -17.98 8.08 -7.02
C GLU A 98 -19.21 7.54 -7.75
N SER A 99 -19.02 6.95 -8.94
CA SER A 99 -20.09 6.26 -9.66
C SER A 99 -19.54 5.24 -10.67
N VAL A 100 -20.36 4.24 -10.99
CA VAL A 100 -20.07 3.16 -11.94
C VAL A 100 -21.10 3.28 -13.06
N SER A 101 -20.63 3.42 -14.31
CA SER A 101 -21.49 3.58 -15.47
C SER A 101 -21.21 2.49 -16.51
N GLY A 102 -22.23 1.74 -16.87
CA GLY A 102 -22.16 0.61 -17.80
C GLY A 102 -22.06 -0.76 -17.10
N LYS A 103 -22.35 -1.82 -17.85
CA LYS A 103 -22.27 -3.23 -17.40
C LYS A 103 -21.23 -3.97 -18.23
N GLY A 104 -20.38 -4.76 -17.59
CA GLY A 104 -19.37 -5.61 -18.23
C GLY A 104 -18.01 -4.94 -18.46
N ALA A 105 -17.20 -5.54 -19.35
CA ALA A 105 -15.77 -5.22 -19.54
C ALA A 105 -15.45 -3.77 -19.99
N GLN A 106 -16.44 -3.00 -20.43
CA GLN A 106 -16.31 -1.61 -20.89
C GLN A 106 -16.89 -0.59 -19.89
N CYS A 107 -16.93 -0.96 -18.61
CA CYS A 107 -17.46 -0.10 -17.56
C CYS A 107 -16.59 1.17 -17.38
N LYS A 108 -17.24 2.34 -17.33
CA LYS A 108 -16.60 3.62 -17.01
C LYS A 108 -16.82 3.95 -15.53
N LEU A 109 -15.74 4.22 -14.83
CA LEU A 109 -15.70 4.55 -13.42
C LEU A 109 -15.44 6.05 -13.29
N LYS A 110 -16.31 6.77 -12.56
CA LYS A 110 -16.04 8.13 -12.12
C LYS A 110 -15.32 8.03 -10.78
N ILE A 111 -14.03 8.38 -10.75
CA ILE A 111 -13.17 8.20 -9.59
C ILE A 111 -12.71 9.57 -9.10
N ASN A 112 -12.81 9.79 -7.79
CA ASN A 112 -12.29 10.97 -7.12
C ASN A 112 -10.90 10.69 -6.54
N PHE A 113 -9.88 11.34 -7.11
CA PHE A 113 -8.50 11.31 -6.63
C PHE A 113 -8.22 12.54 -5.78
N ALA A 114 -8.67 12.51 -4.52
CA ALA A 114 -8.43 13.57 -3.53
C ALA A 114 -8.86 14.99 -4.00
N GLY A 115 -10.00 15.10 -4.68
CA GLY A 115 -10.58 16.36 -5.18
C GLY A 115 -10.56 16.47 -6.71
N LEU A 116 -9.80 15.62 -7.40
CA LEU A 116 -9.77 15.55 -8.87
C LEU A 116 -10.63 14.38 -9.36
N VAL A 117 -11.81 14.69 -9.88
CA VAL A 117 -12.73 13.69 -10.41
C VAL A 117 -12.42 13.39 -11.88
N ARG A 118 -12.23 12.11 -12.21
CA ARG A 118 -11.96 11.65 -13.58
C ARG A 118 -12.78 10.42 -13.95
N GLU A 119 -13.10 10.31 -15.23
CA GLU A 119 -13.68 9.11 -15.81
C GLU A 119 -12.59 8.20 -16.39
N ILE A 120 -12.54 6.96 -15.94
CA ILE A 120 -11.53 5.97 -16.32
C ILE A 120 -12.22 4.63 -16.58
N MET A 121 -11.78 3.87 -17.58
CA MET A 121 -12.31 2.52 -17.79
C MET A 121 -11.81 1.56 -16.70
N ALA A 122 -12.69 0.63 -16.32
CA ALA A 122 -12.42 -0.44 -15.37
C ALA A 122 -11.08 -1.18 -15.59
N SER A 123 -10.70 -1.41 -16.85
CA SER A 123 -9.47 -2.12 -17.23
C SER A 123 -8.16 -1.43 -16.83
N PHE A 124 -8.18 -0.11 -16.60
CA PHE A 124 -6.98 0.66 -16.24
C PHE A 124 -6.79 0.83 -14.73
N VAL A 125 -7.66 0.19 -13.95
CA VAL A 125 -7.80 0.43 -12.52
C VAL A 125 -7.68 -0.90 -11.77
N GLN A 126 -6.95 -0.91 -10.67
CA GLN A 126 -6.79 -2.08 -9.80
C GLN A 126 -7.50 -1.83 -8.46
N VAL A 127 -8.25 -2.81 -7.97
CA VAL A 127 -8.84 -2.74 -6.62
C VAL A 127 -7.72 -2.81 -5.56
N VAL A 128 -7.84 -2.00 -4.50
CA VAL A 128 -6.90 -1.96 -3.37
C VAL A 128 -7.37 -2.86 -2.26
#